data_AF-A0AAW0TVL3-F1
#
_entry.id   AF-A0AAW0TVL3-F1
#
_cell.length_a   1.000
_cell.length_b   1.000
_cell.length_c   1.000
_cell.angle_alpha   90.00
_cell.angle_beta   90.00
_cell.angle_gamma   90.00
#
_symmetry.space_group_name_H-M   'P 1'
#
loop_
_entity.id
_entity.type
_entity.pdbx_description
1 polymer ?
#
loop_
_entity_poly.entity_id
_entity_poly.type
_entity_poly.pdbx_seq_one_letter_code
_entity_poly.pdbx_strand_id
1 'polypeptide(L)'
;MMKMLYALLVAAAVAAGVVLASELSHRDERILFASNPLVCDGDAERQGACLPYFRCDSYGGVVEGTCRVVGQCCVVERSCGQTSEARITYFTSKQYMISDTTCSVTISPSSSIAASDICQLHVTLEKMTLTEPNPDGEV
;
A
#
# COMPACT_ATOMS: atom_id res chain seq x y z
N MET A 1 12.52 -33.73 -25.14
CA MET A 1 13.27 -32.99 -26.18
C MET A 1 13.24 -31.48 -25.97
N MET A 2 12.13 -30.88 -25.52
CA MET A 2 12.01 -29.43 -25.25
C MET A 2 12.97 -28.86 -24.19
N LYS A 3 13.28 -29.61 -23.12
CA LYS A 3 14.18 -29.17 -22.03
C LYS A 3 15.64 -28.98 -22.46
N MET A 4 16.11 -29.81 -23.41
CA MET A 4 17.47 -29.72 -23.95
C MET A 4 17.63 -28.50 -24.86
N LEU A 5 16.61 -28.18 -25.67
CA LEU A 5 16.57 -26.96 -26.48
C LEU A 5 16.61 -25.70 -25.61
N TYR A 6 15.87 -25.72 -24.49
CA TYR A 6 15.81 -24.59 -23.56
C TYR A 6 17.16 -24.34 -22.87
N ALA A 7 17.83 -25.40 -22.40
CA ALA A 7 19.16 -25.30 -21.79
C ALA A 7 20.21 -24.72 -22.75
N LEU A 8 20.15 -25.11 -24.03
CA LEU A 8 21.05 -24.56 -25.07
C LEU A 8 20.77 -23.08 -25.36
N LEU A 9 19.50 -22.66 -25.41
CA LEU A 9 19.14 -21.25 -25.60
C LEU A 9 19.60 -20.38 -24.43
N VAL A 10 19.43 -20.85 -23.19
CA VAL A 10 19.90 -20.15 -21.99
C VAL A 10 21.43 -20.05 -21.99
N ALA A 11 22.14 -21.13 -22.30
CA ALA A 11 23.60 -21.13 -22.38
C ALA A 11 24.13 -20.16 -23.45
N ALA A 12 23.48 -20.10 -24.61
CA ALA A 12 23.84 -19.18 -25.68
C ALA A 12 23.62 -17.70 -25.28
N ALA A 13 22.51 -17.40 -24.59
CA ALA A 13 22.24 -16.05 -24.10
C ALA A 13 23.27 -15.60 -23.04
N VAL A 14 23.66 -16.49 -22.12
CA VAL A 14 24.69 -16.22 -21.11
C VAL A 14 26.05 -15.95 -21.77
N ALA A 15 26.45 -16.76 -22.76
CA ALA A 15 27.70 -16.55 -23.49
C ALA A 15 27.72 -15.23 -24.29
N ALA A 16 26.55 -14.75 -24.73
CA ALA A 16 26.39 -13.47 -25.41
C ALA A 16 26.27 -12.27 -24.45
N GLY A 17 26.38 -12.47 -23.13
CA GLY A 17 26.20 -11.41 -22.13
C GLY A 17 24.75 -10.89 -22.03
N VAL A 18 23.80 -11.62 -22.61
CA VAL A 18 22.37 -11.28 -22.57
C VAL A 18 21.77 -11.93 -21.33
N VAL A 19 21.56 -11.14 -20.28
CA VAL A 19 20.82 -11.60 -19.10
C VAL A 19 19.34 -11.74 -19.49
N LEU A 20 18.88 -12.96 -19.70
CA LEU A 20 17.45 -13.27 -19.82
C LEU A 20 16.83 -13.07 -18.44
N ALA A 21 16.09 -11.96 -18.28
CA ALA A 21 15.40 -11.58 -17.04
C ALA A 21 14.15 -12.45 -16.79
N SER A 22 14.30 -13.76 -16.75
CA SER A 22 13.20 -14.69 -16.55
C SER A 22 13.37 -15.56 -15.32
N GLU A 23 13.79 -15.00 -14.18
CA GLU A 23 13.63 -15.60 -12.83
C GLU A 23 13.60 -14.53 -11.72
N LEU A 24 12.55 -13.70 -11.65
CA LEU A 24 12.19 -12.91 -10.45
C LEU A 24 10.85 -13.40 -9.85
N SER A 25 10.57 -14.69 -10.00
CA SER A 25 9.30 -15.33 -9.58
C SER A 25 9.44 -16.28 -8.38
N HIS A 26 10.57 -16.31 -7.68
CA HIS A 26 10.75 -17.22 -6.55
C HIS A 26 11.15 -16.46 -5.29
N ARG A 27 10.12 -16.12 -4.51
CA ARG A 27 10.09 -15.68 -3.11
C ARG A 27 11.46 -15.68 -2.40
N ASP A 28 12.02 -14.49 -2.17
CA ASP A 28 13.15 -14.30 -1.26
C ASP A 28 12.65 -13.69 0.07
N GLU A 29 12.97 -14.36 1.17
CA GLU A 29 12.66 -14.03 2.57
C GLU A 29 13.53 -12.90 3.15
N ARG A 30 14.27 -12.16 2.31
CA ARG A 30 15.07 -11.01 2.74
C ARG A 30 14.28 -9.69 2.74
N ILE A 31 13.11 -9.71 3.35
CA ILE A 31 12.29 -8.51 3.66
C ILE A 31 12.69 -8.00 5.04
N LEU A 32 13.93 -7.53 5.19
CA LEU A 32 14.34 -6.75 6.35
C LEU A 32 15.27 -5.64 5.84
N PHE A 33 14.76 -4.41 5.85
CA PHE A 33 15.47 -3.13 5.68
C PHE A 33 15.79 -2.62 4.26
N ALA A 34 15.07 -3.05 3.23
CA ALA A 34 14.93 -2.18 2.05
C ALA A 34 13.87 -1.13 2.37
N SER A 35 14.28 0.09 2.77
CA SER A 35 13.38 1.24 2.87
C SER A 35 12.57 1.31 1.58
N ASN A 36 11.27 1.06 1.67
CA ASN A 36 10.38 1.04 0.52
C ASN A 36 10.41 2.46 -0.06
N PRO A 37 11.00 2.72 -1.24
CA PRO A 37 11.31 4.10 -1.67
C PRO A 37 10.06 4.95 -1.92
N LEU A 38 8.88 4.32 -1.88
CA LEU A 38 7.57 4.94 -2.00
C LEU A 38 6.94 5.30 -0.65
N VAL A 39 7.53 4.90 0.48
CA VAL A 39 7.05 5.22 1.83
C VAL A 39 7.97 6.25 2.45
N CYS A 40 7.40 7.17 3.20
CA CYS A 40 8.09 8.20 3.96
C CYS A 40 7.49 8.32 5.35
N ASP A 41 8.27 8.84 6.29
CA ASP A 41 7.77 9.20 7.60
C ASP A 41 7.26 10.64 7.52
N GLY A 42 5.96 10.79 7.74
CA GLY A 42 5.29 12.08 7.84
C GLY A 42 5.39 12.66 9.25
N ASP A 43 4.63 13.72 9.48
CA ASP A 43 4.55 14.35 10.79
C ASP A 43 3.58 13.55 11.69
N ALA A 44 3.76 13.66 13.02
CA ALA A 44 2.93 13.00 14.02
C ALA A 44 2.90 11.45 13.95
N GLU A 45 4.05 10.82 13.71
CA GLU A 45 4.23 9.35 13.75
C GLU A 45 3.41 8.59 12.70
N ARG A 46 2.96 9.28 11.64
CA ARG A 46 2.23 8.67 10.52
C ARG A 46 3.15 8.45 9.33
N GLN A 47 2.88 7.39 8.57
CA GLN A 47 3.57 7.07 7.34
C GLN A 47 2.82 7.64 6.14
N GLY A 48 3.55 8.27 5.24
CA GLY A 48 3.02 8.78 3.98
C GLY A 48 3.53 8.00 2.77
N ALA A 49 3.02 8.38 1.61
CA ALA A 49 3.54 7.95 0.33
C ALA A 49 4.34 9.07 -0.34
N CYS A 50 5.50 8.73 -0.89
CA CYS A 50 6.30 9.66 -1.68
C CYS A 50 5.64 9.95 -3.02
N LEU A 51 5.17 11.18 -3.19
CA LEU A 51 4.43 11.62 -4.38
C LEU A 51 4.92 12.99 -4.87
N PRO A 52 4.79 13.30 -6.17
CA PRO A 52 4.87 14.68 -6.65
C PRO A 52 3.85 15.57 -5.94
N TYR A 53 4.19 16.83 -5.65
CA TYR A 53 3.33 17.76 -4.89
C TYR A 53 1.88 17.81 -5.41
N PHE A 54 1.70 17.96 -6.72
CA PHE A 54 0.39 18.04 -7.36
C PHE A 54 -0.44 16.74 -7.24
N ARG A 55 0.21 15.58 -7.08
CA ARG A 55 -0.49 14.31 -6.87
C ARG A 55 -1.06 14.21 -5.45
N CYS A 56 -0.36 14.76 -4.46
CA CYS A 56 -0.85 14.71 -3.09
C CYS A 56 -2.20 15.42 -2.93
N ASP A 57 -2.30 16.63 -3.50
CA ASP A 57 -3.55 17.39 -3.54
C ASP A 57 -4.65 16.66 -4.32
N SER A 58 -4.31 16.01 -5.45
CA SER A 58 -5.29 15.22 -6.22
C SER A 58 -5.88 14.03 -5.45
N TYR A 59 -5.14 13.47 -4.49
CA TYR A 59 -5.64 12.45 -3.57
C TYR A 59 -6.33 13.06 -2.35
N GLY A 60 -6.42 14.39 -2.22
CA GLY A 60 -6.93 15.06 -1.03
C GLY A 60 -6.09 14.78 0.22
N GLY A 61 -4.79 14.56 0.04
CA GLY A 61 -3.83 14.35 1.12
C GLY A 61 -3.19 15.66 1.59
N VAL A 62 -2.42 15.55 2.66
CA VAL A 62 -1.62 16.63 3.24
C VAL A 62 -0.14 16.31 3.04
N VAL A 63 0.63 17.33 2.67
CA VAL A 63 2.09 17.21 2.57
C VAL A 63 2.69 17.37 3.96
N GLU A 64 3.37 16.32 4.43
CA GLU A 64 3.98 16.24 5.76
C GLU A 64 5.45 15.84 5.60
N GLY A 65 6.29 16.79 5.18
CA GLY A 65 7.71 16.57 4.96
C GLY A 65 8.12 16.17 3.54
N THR A 66 9.40 15.86 3.36
CA THR A 66 10.04 15.62 2.06
C THR A 66 10.59 14.20 1.95
N CYS A 67 10.54 13.62 0.75
CA CYS A 67 11.08 12.28 0.52
C CYS A 67 12.60 12.26 0.35
N ARG A 68 13.22 11.12 0.69
CA ARG A 68 14.68 10.93 0.63
C ARG A 68 15.29 11.10 -0.76
N VAL A 69 14.53 10.78 -1.82
CA VAL A 69 15.00 10.82 -3.21
C VAL A 69 14.36 11.98 -3.96
N VAL A 70 13.08 11.89 -4.30
CA VAL A 70 12.30 12.93 -4.98
C VAL A 70 10.86 12.88 -4.48
N GLY A 71 10.26 14.05 -4.31
CA GLY A 71 8.84 14.18 -3.98
C GLY A 71 8.59 14.66 -2.56
N GLN A 72 7.31 14.79 -2.25
CA GLN A 72 6.79 15.20 -0.96
C GLN A 72 6.16 14.00 -0.27
N CYS A 73 6.24 13.97 1.05
CA CYS A 73 5.59 12.93 1.82
C CYS A 73 4.11 13.24 1.95
N CYS A 74 3.27 12.43 1.31
CA CYS A 74 1.83 12.66 1.27
C CYS A 74 1.10 11.71 2.23
N VAL A 75 0.41 12.29 3.20
CA VAL A 75 -0.44 11.56 4.14
C VAL A 75 -1.89 11.75 3.74
N VAL A 76 -2.63 10.65 3.58
CA VAL A 76 -4.04 10.67 3.18
C VAL A 76 -4.88 10.13 4.32
N GLU A 77 -5.89 10.88 4.73
CA GLU A 77 -6.86 10.47 5.73
C GLU A 77 -8.28 10.49 5.14
N ARG A 78 -9.11 9.54 5.57
CA ARG A 78 -10.51 9.42 5.16
C ARG A 78 -11.45 9.37 6.35
N SER A 79 -12.62 9.95 6.12
CA SER A 79 -13.80 9.86 6.99
C SER A 79 -14.79 8.83 6.48
N CYS A 80 -15.79 8.50 7.31
CA CYS A 80 -16.91 7.62 6.94
C CYS A 80 -17.57 8.04 5.63
N GLY A 81 -17.92 7.05 4.80
CA GLY A 81 -18.54 7.20 3.49
C GLY A 81 -17.59 7.56 2.35
N GLN A 82 -16.30 7.76 2.63
CA GLN A 82 -15.32 8.13 1.60
C GLN A 82 -14.62 6.91 1.00
N THR A 83 -14.16 7.11 -0.24
CA THR A 83 -13.31 6.16 -0.95
C THR A 83 -11.87 6.67 -0.97
N SER A 84 -10.90 5.77 -0.79
CA SER A 84 -9.49 6.08 -1.00
C SER A 84 -8.90 5.26 -2.12
N GLU A 85 -8.14 5.94 -2.97
CA GLU A 85 -7.28 5.33 -3.99
C GLU A 85 -5.79 5.46 -3.66
N ALA A 86 -5.48 6.04 -2.50
CA ALA A 86 -4.11 6.26 -2.06
C ALA A 86 -3.47 4.95 -1.56
N ARG A 87 -2.16 4.82 -1.77
CA ARG A 87 -1.37 3.65 -1.34
C ARG A 87 -1.40 3.44 0.17
N ILE A 88 -1.33 4.53 0.95
CA ILE A 88 -1.46 4.54 2.42
C ILE A 88 -2.63 5.45 2.75
N THR A 89 -3.54 4.97 3.59
CA THR A 89 -4.72 5.71 4.00
C THR A 89 -4.94 5.52 5.49
N TYR A 90 -5.07 6.61 6.22
CA TYR A 90 -5.55 6.64 7.59
C TYR A 90 -7.06 6.77 7.62
N PHE A 91 -7.67 6.14 8.62
CA PHE A 91 -9.09 6.25 8.89
C PHE A 91 -9.29 6.34 10.39
N THR A 92 -10.16 7.26 10.79
CA THR A 92 -10.61 7.39 12.17
C THR A 92 -12.13 7.34 12.17
N SER A 93 -12.71 6.41 12.91
CA SER A 93 -14.12 6.50 13.25
C SER A 93 -14.32 7.72 14.14
N LYS A 94 -15.29 8.59 13.80
CA LYS A 94 -15.58 9.75 14.65
C LYS A 94 -15.95 9.27 16.06
N GLN A 95 -15.53 10.07 17.03
CA GLN A 95 -15.70 9.78 18.45
C GLN A 95 -17.17 9.60 18.81
N TYR A 96 -17.51 8.41 19.34
CA TYR A 96 -18.65 8.17 20.22
C TYR A 96 -19.98 8.81 19.77
N MET A 97 -20.49 8.41 18.60
CA MET A 97 -21.89 8.69 18.28
C MET A 97 -22.73 7.52 18.80
N ILE A 98 -23.59 7.84 19.77
CA ILE A 98 -24.44 6.96 20.59
C ILE A 98 -25.61 6.39 19.74
N SER A 99 -25.39 6.06 18.48
CA SER A 99 -26.44 5.58 17.60
C SER A 99 -25.85 4.76 16.48
N ASP A 100 -26.55 3.67 16.16
CA ASP A 100 -26.46 2.65 15.08
C ASP A 100 -25.98 3.13 13.69
N THR A 101 -24.93 3.94 13.65
CA THR A 101 -24.40 4.56 12.45
C THR A 101 -23.22 3.73 11.99
N THR A 102 -23.52 2.80 11.08
CA THR A 102 -22.51 2.07 10.31
C THR A 102 -21.60 3.08 9.61
N CYS A 103 -20.32 3.05 9.95
CA CYS A 103 -19.29 3.80 9.26
C CYS A 103 -18.54 2.86 8.31
N SER A 104 -18.63 3.12 7.00
CA SER A 104 -17.85 2.41 5.99
C SER A 104 -16.77 3.32 5.40
N VAL A 105 -15.61 2.75 5.09
CA VAL A 105 -14.61 3.37 4.22
C VAL A 105 -14.30 2.38 3.12
N THR A 106 -14.26 2.86 1.88
CA THR A 106 -13.97 2.01 0.72
C THR A 106 -12.54 2.24 0.27
N ILE A 107 -11.75 1.17 0.17
CA ILE A 107 -10.42 1.23 -0.43
C ILE A 107 -10.55 0.71 -1.86
N SER A 108 -10.34 1.60 -2.83
CA SER A 108 -10.38 1.28 -4.25
C SER A 108 -9.01 1.56 -4.85
N PRO A 109 -8.11 0.56 -4.91
CA PRO A 109 -6.79 0.76 -5.48
C PRO A 109 -6.93 1.12 -6.97
N SER A 110 -6.62 2.36 -7.35
CA SER A 110 -6.77 2.78 -8.75
C SER A 110 -5.60 2.36 -9.63
N SER A 111 -5.90 2.18 -10.92
CA SER A 111 -4.99 1.73 -11.99
C SER A 111 -3.78 2.62 -12.22
N SER A 112 -3.72 3.76 -11.54
CA SER A 112 -2.66 4.76 -11.70
C SER A 112 -1.42 4.54 -10.83
N ILE A 113 -1.44 3.65 -9.82
CA ILE A 113 -0.28 3.40 -8.94
C ILE A 113 0.18 1.93 -8.87
N ALA A 114 -0.69 0.94 -9.14
CA ALA A 114 -0.32 -0.47 -9.35
C ALA A 114 -1.55 -1.40 -9.59
N ALA A 115 -2.67 -0.95 -10.19
CA ALA A 115 -3.88 -1.79 -10.13
C ALA A 115 -3.92 -3.03 -11.03
N SER A 116 -2.85 -3.40 -11.72
CA SER A 116 -2.82 -4.75 -12.31
C SER A 116 -2.55 -5.84 -11.26
N ASP A 117 -1.95 -5.52 -10.09
CA ASP A 117 -1.35 -6.55 -9.21
C ASP A 117 -1.49 -6.28 -7.70
N ILE A 118 -2.48 -5.50 -7.24
CA ILE A 118 -2.74 -5.36 -5.80
C ILE A 118 -3.50 -6.60 -5.32
N CYS A 119 -2.75 -7.56 -4.79
CA CYS A 119 -3.27 -8.85 -4.32
C CYS A 119 -3.64 -8.88 -2.83
N GLN A 120 -3.15 -7.92 -2.03
CA GLN A 120 -3.28 -7.91 -0.59
C GLN A 120 -3.39 -6.48 -0.05
N LEU A 121 -4.27 -6.28 0.92
CA LEU A 121 -4.36 -5.08 1.73
C LEU A 121 -3.84 -5.41 3.12
N HIS A 122 -2.84 -4.66 3.60
CA HIS A 122 -2.42 -4.72 5.00
C HIS A 122 -3.23 -3.68 5.77
N VAL A 123 -4.03 -4.14 6.73
CA VAL A 123 -4.75 -3.28 7.66
C VAL A 123 -4.09 -3.38 9.03
N THR A 124 -3.71 -2.23 9.58
CA THR A 124 -3.15 -2.10 10.92
C THR A 124 -4.08 -1.23 11.76
N LEU A 125 -4.31 -1.63 13.01
CA LEU A 125 -5.14 -0.90 13.95
C LEU A 125 -4.24 -0.18 14.95
N GLU A 126 -4.04 1.12 14.74
CA GLU A 126 -3.24 1.96 15.65
C GLU A 126 -3.90 2.10 17.03
N LYS A 127 -5.24 2.22 17.05
CA LYS A 127 -6.04 2.27 18.26
C LYS A 127 -7.43 1.70 18.01
N MET A 128 -7.86 0.77 18.85
CA MET A 128 -9.18 0.18 18.79
C MET A 128 -9.78 0.08 20.20
N THR A 129 -11.02 0.53 20.35
CA THR A 129 -11.82 0.33 21.55
C THR A 129 -13.26 0.14 21.11
N LEU A 130 -13.82 -1.03 21.42
CA LEU A 130 -15.21 -1.36 21.14
C LEU A 130 -15.92 -1.69 22.46
N THR A 131 -17.22 -1.45 22.50
CA THR A 131 -18.09 -1.94 23.58
C THR A 131 -18.20 -3.47 23.50
N GLU A 132 -18.39 -4.12 24.63
CA GLU A 132 -18.65 -5.57 24.67
C GLU A 132 -19.95 -5.90 23.91
N PRO A 133 -20.02 -7.06 23.23
CA PRO A 133 -21.27 -7.56 22.66
C PRO A 133 -22.36 -7.71 23.73
N ASN A 134 -23.62 -7.49 23.37
CA ASN A 134 -24.72 -7.77 24.28
C ASN A 134 -24.76 -9.27 24.63
N PRO A 135 -25.02 -9.64 25.89
CA PRO A 135 -25.01 -11.04 26.34
C PRO A 135 -26.06 -11.91 25.64
N ASP A 136 -27.09 -11.29 25.08
CA ASP A 136 -28.19 -11.96 24.39
C ASP A 136 -27.88 -12.27 22.91
N GLY A 137 -26.73 -11.83 22.39
CA GLY A 137 -26.30 -12.11 21.01
C GLY A 137 -27.07 -11.34 19.93
N GLU A 138 -27.86 -10.33 20.32
CA GLU A 138 -28.55 -9.43 19.38
C GLU A 138 -27.67 -8.25 18.99
N VAL A 139 -27.66 -7.96 17.68
CA VAL A 139 -26.97 -6.84 17.02
C VAL A 139 -27.82 -5.59 16.99
#